data_AF-A0A7C1Y4D3-F1
#
_entry.id   AF-A0A7C1Y4D3-F1
#
_cell.length_a   1.000
_cell.length_b   1.000
_cell.length_c   1.000
_cell.angle_alpha   90.00
_cell.angle_beta   90.00
_cell.angle_gamma   90.00
#
_symmetry.space_group_name_H-M   'P 1'
#
loop_
_entity.id
_entity.type
_entity.pdbx_description
1 polymer ?
#
loop_
_entity_poly.entity_id
_entity_poly.type
_entity_poly.pdbx_seq_one_letter_code
_entity_poly.pdbx_strand_id
1 'polypeptide(L)'
;EYPLVLNTGRIRDQWHTMTRTGKSARLSGHIIEPFAELHPDDAAAAAIADGDLVEVVSRRGAIVVRARLHEGQRRGSVFVPMHWNDQFAACAAVDTLTAAATDPVSGQPEFKHTPVRVAPWPASWYGFLISRRRLPMVTTGYWALSRGKGVWRYELAGRELPDDWARCARELLCQHAEQVEWIEYHDKGQHRYRAARIENGRLESVIFISPDPKLPERDWLLKLFADGQLAERDRMAILTGKPATGQHDVGPIVCACFGVGRNVLVNTIREQHLTTPEAVGEVLRAGTNCGSCVPEIREIIAEVLGDAE
;
A
#
# COMPACT_ATOMS: atom_id res chain seq x y z
N GLU A 1 25.94 -13.32 6.01
CA GLU A 1 26.67 -12.46 5.05
C GLU A 1 25.65 -11.54 4.35
N TYR A 2 26.05 -10.34 3.91
CA TYR A 2 25.17 -9.27 3.39
C TYR A 2 25.46 -9.05 1.89
N PRO A 3 24.85 -9.84 0.98
CA PRO A 3 25.28 -9.91 -0.42
C PRO A 3 24.80 -8.76 -1.31
N LEU A 4 23.82 -7.97 -0.86
CA LEU A 4 23.21 -6.91 -1.65
C LEU A 4 23.68 -5.53 -1.18
N VAL A 5 23.69 -4.56 -2.10
CA VAL A 5 23.95 -3.15 -1.80
C VAL A 5 22.65 -2.37 -1.76
N LEU A 6 22.30 -1.84 -0.59
CA LEU A 6 21.18 -0.92 -0.41
C LEU A 6 21.55 0.48 -0.90
N ASN A 7 20.69 1.02 -1.75
CA ASN A 7 20.66 2.41 -2.17
C ASN A 7 19.31 3.01 -1.75
N THR A 8 19.33 4.18 -1.09
CA THR A 8 18.09 4.88 -0.72
C THR A 8 17.81 6.05 -1.64
N GLY A 9 16.54 6.39 -1.85
CA GLY A 9 16.20 7.58 -2.63
C GLY A 9 14.79 8.07 -2.39
N ARG A 10 14.23 8.73 -3.41
CA ARG A 10 12.94 9.41 -3.32
C ARG A 10 11.97 8.86 -4.34
N ILE A 11 10.70 8.85 -3.97
CA ILE A 11 9.58 8.67 -4.89
C ILE A 11 8.92 10.02 -5.16
N ARG A 12 8.34 10.11 -6.35
CA ARG A 12 7.69 11.28 -6.93
C ARG A 12 6.75 12.03 -5.99
N ASP A 13 5.87 11.29 -5.31
CA ASP A 13 4.73 11.89 -4.58
C ASP A 13 5.06 12.24 -3.12
N GLN A 14 6.30 12.05 -2.68
CA GLN A 14 6.69 12.23 -1.27
C GLN A 14 7.83 13.23 -1.09
N TRP A 15 7.71 14.07 -0.06
CA TRP A 15 8.72 15.06 0.30
C TRP A 15 9.37 14.70 1.63
N HIS A 16 10.67 14.35 1.58
CA HIS A 16 11.44 13.87 2.73
C HIS A 16 10.66 12.85 3.56
N THR A 17 10.68 12.93 4.88
CA THR A 17 10.08 11.96 5.80
C THR A 17 8.56 12.14 5.95
N MET A 18 7.87 12.51 4.88
CA MET A 18 6.41 12.70 4.80
C MET A 18 5.79 13.70 5.80
N THR A 19 6.58 14.54 6.46
CA THR A 19 6.09 15.54 7.43
C THR A 19 5.11 16.54 6.82
N ARG A 20 5.20 16.75 5.50
CA ARG A 20 4.25 17.55 4.70
C ARG A 20 3.35 16.68 3.83
N THR A 21 3.93 15.82 3.00
CA THR A 21 3.17 15.06 1.99
C THR A 21 2.29 13.97 2.58
N GLY A 22 2.67 13.37 3.71
CA GLY A 22 1.85 12.39 4.44
C GLY A 22 0.54 12.94 5.01
N LYS A 23 0.39 14.27 5.09
CA LYS A 23 -0.88 14.94 5.45
C LYS A 23 -1.83 15.07 4.26
N SER A 24 -1.32 14.95 3.03
CA SER A 24 -2.09 15.14 1.81
C SER A 24 -2.74 13.84 1.37
N ALA A 25 -4.08 13.81 1.37
CA ALA A 25 -4.84 12.67 0.87
C ALA A 25 -4.53 12.35 -0.59
N ARG A 26 -4.31 13.38 -1.41
CA ARG A 26 -4.05 13.22 -2.85
C ARG A 26 -2.67 12.61 -3.14
N LEU A 27 -1.65 13.02 -2.38
CA LEU A 27 -0.28 12.56 -2.60
C LEU A 27 -0.01 11.20 -1.94
N SER A 28 -0.73 10.87 -0.86
CA SER A 28 -0.56 9.60 -0.14
C SER A 28 -1.32 8.43 -0.79
N GLY A 29 -2.09 8.68 -1.85
CA GLY A 29 -3.00 7.69 -2.45
C GLY A 29 -2.35 6.74 -3.46
N HIS A 30 -1.19 7.09 -4.01
CA HIS A 30 -0.53 6.33 -5.08
C HIS A 30 0.33 5.18 -4.53
N ILE A 31 1.33 5.49 -3.69
CA ILE A 31 2.17 4.49 -3.01
C ILE A 31 1.94 4.60 -1.50
N ILE A 32 1.32 3.57 -0.94
CA ILE A 32 0.83 3.56 0.45
C ILE A 32 1.82 2.87 1.39
N GLU A 33 2.42 1.78 0.91
CA GLU A 33 3.35 0.95 1.68
C GLU A 33 4.81 1.27 1.30
N PRO A 34 5.74 1.22 2.27
CA PRO A 34 7.16 1.21 1.97
C PRO A 34 7.52 -0.05 1.19
N PHE A 35 8.49 0.05 0.28
CA PHE A 35 8.91 -1.06 -0.56
C PHE A 35 10.43 -1.17 -0.73
N ALA A 36 10.90 -2.37 -1.04
CA ALA A 36 12.23 -2.70 -1.52
C ALA A 36 12.13 -3.13 -2.98
N GLU A 37 12.72 -2.35 -3.88
CA GLU A 37 12.79 -2.68 -5.29
C GLU A 37 14.01 -3.57 -5.58
N LEU A 38 13.76 -4.73 -6.19
CA LEU A 38 14.72 -5.81 -6.43
C LEU A 38 14.69 -6.21 -7.90
N HIS A 39 15.84 -6.65 -8.43
CA HIS A 39 15.84 -7.35 -9.72
C HIS A 39 15.19 -8.74 -9.54
N PRO A 40 14.38 -9.23 -10.50
CA PRO A 40 13.74 -10.55 -10.42
C PRO A 40 14.68 -11.71 -10.07
N ASP A 41 15.87 -11.80 -10.68
CA ASP A 41 16.87 -12.83 -10.35
C ASP A 41 17.35 -12.82 -8.88
N ASP A 42 17.58 -11.64 -8.28
CA ASP A 42 17.99 -11.55 -6.87
C ASP A 42 16.85 -11.98 -5.94
N ALA A 43 15.62 -11.60 -6.29
CA ALA A 43 14.42 -12.01 -5.56
C ALA A 43 14.19 -13.52 -5.66
N ALA A 44 14.34 -14.10 -6.86
CA ALA A 44 14.23 -15.54 -7.09
C ALA A 44 15.27 -16.33 -6.28
N ALA A 45 16.52 -15.85 -6.22
CA ALA A 45 17.57 -16.46 -5.40
C ALA A 45 17.25 -16.46 -3.89
N ALA A 46 16.39 -15.53 -3.44
CA ALA A 46 15.93 -15.41 -2.06
C ALA A 46 14.50 -15.96 -1.83
N ALA A 47 13.88 -16.58 -2.85
CA ALA A 47 12.50 -17.06 -2.84
C ALA A 47 11.47 -15.96 -2.47
N ILE A 48 11.63 -14.78 -3.07
CA ILE A 48 10.76 -13.61 -2.89
C ILE A 48 9.93 -13.41 -4.16
N ALA A 49 8.60 -13.32 -4.01
CA ALA A 49 7.70 -12.91 -5.07
C ALA A 49 7.39 -11.40 -5.00
N ASP A 50 6.86 -10.85 -6.09
CA ASP A 50 6.38 -9.47 -6.10
C ASP A 50 5.23 -9.27 -5.11
N GLY A 51 5.26 -8.17 -4.35
CA GLY A 51 4.27 -7.87 -3.32
C GLY A 51 4.44 -8.58 -1.98
N ASP A 52 5.38 -9.52 -1.85
CA ASP A 52 5.69 -10.18 -0.58
C ASP A 52 6.16 -9.17 0.48
N LEU A 53 5.96 -9.46 1.75
CA LEU A 53 6.67 -8.74 2.81
C LEU A 53 8.08 -9.32 2.92
N VAL A 54 9.07 -8.43 2.97
CA VAL A 54 10.47 -8.80 3.10
C VAL A 54 11.12 -8.05 4.25
N GLU A 55 12.05 -8.72 4.91
CA GLU A 55 12.93 -8.14 5.91
C GLU A 55 14.25 -7.75 5.25
N VAL A 56 14.61 -6.46 5.31
CA VAL A 56 15.88 -5.93 4.83
C VAL A 56 16.77 -5.69 6.04
N VAL A 57 17.88 -6.42 6.14
CA VAL A 57 18.74 -6.44 7.33
C VAL A 57 20.13 -5.93 6.99
N SER A 58 20.65 -5.01 7.80
CA SER A 58 22.05 -4.59 7.78
C SER A 58 22.75 -5.00 9.08
N ARG A 59 24.01 -4.59 9.27
CA ARG A 59 24.69 -4.73 10.57
C ARG A 59 24.08 -3.89 11.69
N ARG A 60 23.27 -2.87 11.35
CA ARG A 60 22.74 -1.89 12.30
C ARG A 60 21.30 -2.18 12.74
N GLY A 61 20.55 -2.92 11.94
CA GLY A 61 19.15 -3.17 12.22
C GLY A 61 18.45 -3.87 11.08
N ALA A 62 17.12 -3.83 11.14
CA ALA A 62 16.24 -4.43 10.14
C ALA A 62 15.03 -3.53 9.91
N ILE A 63 14.51 -3.57 8.68
CA ILE A 63 13.21 -2.99 8.34
C ILE A 63 12.33 -4.04 7.66
N VAL A 64 11.02 -3.83 7.67
CA VAL A 64 10.04 -4.68 6.95
C VAL A 64 9.29 -3.83 5.93
N VAL A 65 9.32 -4.26 4.67
CA VAL A 65 8.76 -3.52 3.53
C VAL A 65 8.19 -4.48 2.49
N ARG A 66 7.42 -3.99 1.51
CA ARG A 66 6.94 -4.78 0.38
C ARG A 66 8.05 -5.03 -0.64
N ALA A 67 8.18 -6.23 -1.17
CA ALA A 67 8.98 -6.47 -2.36
C ALA A 67 8.31 -5.84 -3.57
N ARG A 68 9.11 -5.19 -4.42
CA ARG A 68 8.73 -4.72 -5.74
C ARG A 68 9.74 -5.24 -6.74
N LEU A 69 9.34 -6.12 -7.64
CA LEU A 69 10.24 -6.65 -8.66
C LEU A 69 10.25 -5.71 -9.87
N HIS A 70 11.45 -5.36 -10.33
CA HIS A 70 11.60 -4.47 -11.47
C HIS A 70 12.87 -4.83 -12.26
N GLU A 71 12.73 -5.12 -13.55
CA GLU A 71 13.85 -5.53 -14.40
C GLU A 71 14.90 -4.44 -14.58
N GLY A 72 14.50 -3.18 -14.49
CA GLY A 72 15.43 -2.04 -14.54
C GLY A 72 16.28 -1.89 -13.28
N GLN A 73 16.00 -2.63 -12.21
CA GLN A 73 16.83 -2.61 -11.01
C GLN A 73 18.15 -3.34 -11.27
N ARG A 74 19.27 -2.79 -10.79
CA ARG A 74 20.57 -3.44 -10.95
C ARG A 74 20.66 -4.71 -10.08
N ARG A 75 21.09 -5.83 -10.67
CA ARG A 75 21.42 -7.07 -9.93
C ARG A 75 22.48 -6.83 -8.85
N GLY A 76 22.31 -7.46 -7.70
CA GLY A 76 23.14 -7.25 -6.51
C GLY A 76 22.82 -5.97 -5.74
N SER A 77 21.78 -5.24 -6.12
CA SER A 77 21.35 -4.00 -5.47
C SER A 77 19.88 -4.07 -5.03
N VAL A 78 19.56 -3.32 -3.98
CA VAL A 78 18.20 -3.10 -3.54
C VAL A 78 17.96 -1.61 -3.34
N PHE A 79 16.80 -1.12 -3.79
CA PHE A 79 16.40 0.26 -3.59
C PHE A 79 15.26 0.36 -2.59
N VAL A 80 15.38 1.24 -1.60
CA VAL A 80 14.30 1.50 -0.64
C VAL A 80 14.11 3.02 -0.50
N PRO A 81 12.89 3.55 -0.70
CA PRO A 81 12.65 4.97 -0.50
C PRO A 81 12.80 5.41 0.95
N MET A 82 13.38 6.59 1.17
CA MET A 82 13.68 7.12 2.51
C MET A 82 12.50 7.76 3.27
N HIS A 83 11.30 7.70 2.70
CA HIS A 83 10.21 8.56 3.14
C HIS A 83 9.50 8.12 4.42
N TRP A 84 9.37 6.81 4.65
CA TRP A 84 8.60 6.30 5.77
C TRP A 84 9.35 6.45 7.10
N ASN A 85 8.61 6.84 8.14
CA ASN A 85 9.06 6.92 9.52
C ASN A 85 8.01 6.29 10.44
N ASP A 86 8.29 6.28 11.74
CA ASP A 86 7.46 5.61 12.76
C ASP A 86 6.06 6.23 12.95
N GLN A 87 5.74 7.34 12.30
CA GLN A 87 4.36 7.87 12.26
C GLN A 87 3.51 7.25 11.14
N PHE A 88 4.16 6.72 10.11
CA PHE A 88 3.53 6.25 8.87
C PHE A 88 3.79 4.78 8.56
N ALA A 89 4.74 4.11 9.21
CA ALA A 89 4.88 2.66 9.11
C ALA A 89 5.64 2.08 10.32
N ALA A 90 5.38 0.80 10.60
CA ALA A 90 6.12 0.02 11.58
C ALA A 90 7.47 -0.40 11.00
N CYS A 91 8.56 -0.16 11.72
CA CYS A 91 9.88 -0.71 11.41
C CYS A 91 10.28 -0.50 9.94
N ALA A 92 10.03 0.69 9.37
CA ALA A 92 10.26 0.98 7.95
C ALA A 92 11.21 2.17 7.70
N ALA A 93 11.76 2.75 8.76
CA ALA A 93 12.73 3.83 8.66
C ALA A 93 14.07 3.32 8.12
N VAL A 94 14.25 3.36 6.79
CA VAL A 94 15.42 2.79 6.11
C VAL A 94 16.76 3.35 6.57
N ASP A 95 16.80 4.62 7.00
CA ASP A 95 18.03 5.26 7.47
C ASP A 95 18.57 4.62 8.77
N THR A 96 17.77 3.78 9.45
CA THR A 96 18.26 2.96 10.57
C THR A 96 19.27 1.90 10.12
N LEU A 97 19.27 1.52 8.83
CA LEU A 97 20.17 0.53 8.27
C LEU A 97 21.54 1.11 7.89
N THR A 98 21.61 2.40 7.56
CA THR A 98 22.80 3.07 7.00
C THR A 98 23.78 3.44 8.08
N ALA A 99 25.09 3.43 7.83
CA ALA A 99 26.09 3.82 8.83
C ALA A 99 26.15 5.34 9.03
N ALA A 100 26.46 5.80 10.25
CA ALA A 100 26.74 7.21 10.53
C ALA A 100 28.17 7.59 10.09
N ALA A 101 28.57 7.13 8.90
CA ALA A 101 29.84 7.45 8.28
C ALA A 101 29.66 8.71 7.41
N THR A 102 30.59 9.65 7.54
CA THR A 102 30.59 10.91 6.79
C THR A 102 31.90 11.07 6.05
N ASP A 103 31.83 11.66 4.86
CA ASP A 103 33.01 12.10 4.14
C ASP A 103 33.81 13.12 4.99
N PRO A 104 35.13 12.93 5.19
CA PRO A 104 35.92 13.75 6.10
C PRO A 104 36.11 15.21 5.64
N VAL A 105 35.83 15.52 4.37
CA VAL A 105 36.00 16.88 3.83
C VAL A 105 34.69 17.66 3.87
N SER A 106 33.60 17.06 3.39
CA SER A 106 32.30 17.71 3.23
C SER A 106 31.34 17.47 4.40
N GLY A 107 31.58 16.44 5.21
CA GLY A 107 30.66 15.99 6.27
C GLY A 107 29.40 15.29 5.74
N GLN A 108 29.32 15.00 4.44
CA GLN A 108 28.15 14.36 3.85
C GLN A 108 28.06 12.87 4.23
N PRO A 109 26.87 12.34 4.55
CA PRO A 109 26.68 10.94 4.93
C PRO A 109 26.66 9.98 3.73
N GLU A 110 27.06 8.72 3.97
CA GLU A 110 26.98 7.62 3.00
C GLU A 110 25.58 6.95 3.00
N PHE A 111 24.69 7.38 2.11
CA PHE A 111 23.33 6.84 1.96
C PHE A 111 23.12 5.94 0.74
N LYS A 112 24.12 5.77 -0.12
CA LYS A 112 23.98 5.12 -1.43
C LYS A 112 24.64 3.75 -1.49
N HIS A 113 25.34 3.36 -0.42
CA HIS A 113 25.98 2.08 -0.32
C HIS A 113 25.92 1.52 1.12
N THR A 114 24.94 0.66 1.40
CA THR A 114 24.85 -0.10 2.65
C THR A 114 24.74 -1.59 2.38
N PRO A 115 25.69 -2.44 2.83
CA PRO A 115 25.56 -3.88 2.68
C PRO A 115 24.35 -4.43 3.45
N VAL A 116 23.47 -5.16 2.75
CA VAL A 116 22.26 -5.75 3.31
C VAL A 116 22.02 -7.19 2.85
N ARG A 117 21.16 -7.88 3.58
CA ARG A 117 20.51 -9.13 3.17
C ARG A 117 19.01 -8.87 3.12
N VAL A 118 18.34 -9.45 2.12
CA VAL A 118 16.88 -9.43 2.02
C VAL A 118 16.37 -10.87 2.13
N ALA A 119 15.28 -11.08 2.86
CA ALA A 119 14.63 -12.38 3.01
C ALA A 119 13.11 -12.22 3.18
N PRO A 120 12.31 -13.24 2.83
CA PRO A 120 10.88 -13.24 3.12
C PRO A 120 10.59 -12.98 4.61
N TRP A 121 9.61 -12.13 4.89
CA TRP A 121 9.10 -11.89 6.23
C TRP A 121 7.89 -12.82 6.48
N PRO A 122 7.94 -13.71 7.49
CA PRO A 122 6.98 -14.81 7.63
C PRO A 122 5.64 -14.33 8.22
N ALA A 123 4.84 -13.64 7.42
CA ALA A 123 3.47 -13.27 7.80
C ALA A 123 2.58 -14.52 7.86
N SER A 124 1.82 -14.65 8.95
CA SER A 124 0.77 -15.67 9.12
C SER A 124 -0.62 -15.14 8.74
N TRP A 125 -0.75 -13.81 8.64
CA TRP A 125 -1.96 -13.14 8.21
C TRP A 125 -1.66 -11.76 7.65
N TYR A 126 -2.59 -11.28 6.82
CA TYR A 126 -2.59 -9.98 6.18
C TYR A 126 -3.93 -9.30 6.43
N GLY A 127 -3.93 -7.97 6.41
CA GLY A 127 -5.16 -7.24 6.53
C GLY A 127 -5.06 -5.80 6.10
N PHE A 128 -6.21 -5.15 6.06
CA PHE A 128 -6.27 -3.70 5.95
C PHE A 128 -7.39 -3.14 6.81
N LEU A 129 -7.28 -1.86 7.10
CA LEU A 129 -8.23 -1.11 7.89
C LEU A 129 -8.44 0.26 7.26
N ILE A 130 -9.69 0.69 7.14
CA ILE A 130 -10.05 2.06 6.76
C ILE A 130 -10.89 2.63 7.89
N SER A 131 -10.55 3.81 8.39
CA SER A 131 -11.32 4.49 9.43
C SER A 131 -11.40 6.00 9.16
N ARG A 132 -12.50 6.64 9.55
CA ARG A 132 -12.58 8.11 9.55
C ARG A 132 -11.62 8.74 10.56
N ARG A 133 -11.22 7.99 11.59
CA ARG A 133 -10.40 8.44 12.71
C ARG A 133 -8.99 7.86 12.59
N ARG A 134 -8.00 8.61 13.10
CA ARG A 134 -6.65 8.07 13.22
C ARG A 134 -6.62 7.19 14.45
N LEU A 135 -6.38 5.91 14.24
CA LEU A 135 -6.26 4.92 15.30
C LEU A 135 -4.81 4.82 15.76
N PRO A 136 -4.56 4.69 17.07
CA PRO A 136 -3.23 4.37 17.58
C PRO A 136 -2.88 2.96 17.12
N MET A 137 -1.76 2.82 16.41
CA MET A 137 -1.25 1.49 16.05
C MET A 137 -0.38 1.00 17.20
N VAL A 138 -0.93 0.06 17.95
CA VAL A 138 -0.23 -0.64 19.04
C VAL A 138 -0.18 -2.11 18.63
N THR A 139 1.01 -2.70 18.69
CA THR A 139 1.22 -4.16 18.67
C THR A 139 0.70 -4.94 17.46
N THR A 140 0.98 -4.49 16.24
CA THR A 140 0.94 -5.35 15.04
C THR A 140 2.34 -5.45 14.44
N GLY A 141 2.71 -6.63 13.93
CA GLY A 141 4.09 -6.88 13.46
C GLY A 141 4.50 -6.00 12.27
N TYR A 142 3.57 -5.77 11.34
CA TYR A 142 3.72 -4.83 10.22
C TYR A 142 2.48 -3.94 10.14
N TRP A 143 2.71 -2.64 9.94
CA TRP A 143 1.67 -1.71 9.53
C TRP A 143 2.23 -0.58 8.66
N ALA A 144 1.44 -0.09 7.72
CA ALA A 144 1.70 1.14 6.97
C ALA A 144 0.44 2.00 6.92
N LEU A 145 0.59 3.31 7.09
CA LEU A 145 -0.49 4.29 7.21
C LEU A 145 -0.42 5.32 6.09
N SER A 146 -1.55 5.54 5.43
CA SER A 146 -1.73 6.64 4.47
C SER A 146 -3.01 7.43 4.72
N ARG A 147 -3.01 8.69 4.28
CA ARG A 147 -4.18 9.56 4.32
C ARG A 147 -5.01 9.35 3.05
N GLY A 148 -6.30 9.07 3.20
CA GLY A 148 -7.31 9.14 2.14
C GLY A 148 -8.22 10.36 2.31
N LYS A 149 -9.13 10.58 1.35
CA LYS A 149 -10.10 11.69 1.43
C LYS A 149 -11.09 11.43 2.56
N GLY A 150 -10.90 12.10 3.69
CA GLY A 150 -11.75 11.95 4.88
C GLY A 150 -11.50 10.69 5.72
N VAL A 151 -10.51 9.87 5.34
CA VAL A 151 -10.22 8.58 6.01
C VAL A 151 -8.72 8.35 6.19
N TRP A 152 -8.38 7.46 7.12
CA TRP A 152 -7.06 6.88 7.32
C TRP A 152 -7.10 5.45 6.83
N ARG A 153 -6.05 5.04 6.13
CA ARG A 153 -5.91 3.70 5.56
C ARG A 153 -4.70 3.05 6.19
N TYR A 154 -4.86 1.80 6.60
CA TYR A 154 -3.79 0.99 7.18
C TYR A 154 -3.68 -0.31 6.39
N GLU A 155 -2.47 -0.65 6.00
CA GLU A 155 -2.12 -2.00 5.57
C GLU A 155 -1.46 -2.71 6.75
N LEU A 156 -1.79 -3.98 7.00
CA LEU A 156 -1.47 -4.72 8.21
C LEU A 156 -0.95 -6.12 7.87
N ALA A 157 -0.03 -6.63 8.68
CA ALA A 157 0.29 -8.05 8.72
C ALA A 157 0.89 -8.44 10.08
N GLY A 158 0.91 -9.74 10.37
CA GLY A 158 1.47 -10.26 11.62
C GLY A 158 2.00 -11.68 11.49
N ARG A 159 2.94 -12.05 12.35
CA ARG A 159 3.51 -13.41 12.45
C ARG A 159 2.67 -14.32 13.34
N GLU A 160 1.96 -13.75 14.31
CA GLU A 160 1.13 -14.46 15.29
C GLU A 160 -0.34 -14.23 14.98
N LEU A 161 -1.12 -15.31 14.89
CA LEU A 161 -2.57 -15.26 14.74
C LEU A 161 -3.20 -14.92 16.09
N PRO A 162 -4.02 -13.87 16.19
CA PRO A 162 -4.84 -13.62 17.38
C PRO A 162 -5.84 -14.75 17.61
N ASP A 163 -6.06 -15.08 18.89
CA ASP A 163 -7.03 -16.09 19.30
C ASP A 163 -8.48 -15.69 18.98
N ASP A 164 -8.77 -14.39 18.99
CA ASP A 164 -10.10 -13.84 18.77
C ASP A 164 -10.07 -12.52 17.98
N TRP A 165 -10.19 -12.65 16.65
CA TRP A 165 -10.31 -11.51 15.75
C TRP A 165 -11.46 -10.57 16.08
N ALA A 166 -12.58 -11.12 16.55
CA ALA A 166 -13.77 -10.34 16.83
C ALA A 166 -13.59 -9.45 18.05
N ARG A 167 -12.90 -9.97 19.07
CA ARG A 167 -12.47 -9.18 20.24
C ARG A 167 -11.45 -8.12 19.85
N CYS A 168 -10.36 -8.50 19.16
CA CYS A 168 -9.31 -7.56 18.76
C CYS A 168 -9.87 -6.40 17.91
N ALA A 169 -10.76 -6.69 16.95
CA ALA A 169 -11.38 -5.66 16.13
C ALA A 169 -12.28 -4.73 16.94
N ARG A 170 -13.06 -5.25 17.90
CA ARG A 170 -13.89 -4.41 18.78
C ARG A 170 -13.03 -3.54 19.69
N GLU A 171 -11.97 -4.07 20.29
CA GLU A 171 -11.05 -3.29 21.14
C GLU A 171 -10.38 -2.16 20.35
N LEU A 172 -10.04 -2.40 19.08
CA LEU A 172 -9.42 -1.40 18.21
C LEU A 172 -10.41 -0.33 17.70
N LEU A 173 -11.62 -0.74 17.30
CA LEU A 173 -12.54 0.12 16.55
C LEU A 173 -13.67 0.72 17.39
N CYS A 174 -14.12 0.01 18.42
CA CYS A 174 -15.23 0.47 19.24
C CYS A 174 -14.76 1.44 20.30
N GLN A 175 -15.29 2.67 20.23
CA GLN A 175 -15.24 3.65 21.29
C GLN A 175 -16.68 4.07 21.61
N HIS A 176 -16.90 4.66 22.78
CA HIS A 176 -18.22 5.12 23.18
C HIS A 176 -18.76 6.15 22.18
N ALA A 177 -19.95 5.89 21.64
CA ALA A 177 -20.67 6.76 20.72
C ALA A 177 -22.17 6.41 20.74
N GLU A 178 -22.99 7.32 20.24
CA GLU A 178 -24.43 7.12 20.09
C GLU A 178 -24.74 6.41 18.75
N GLN A 179 -25.76 5.54 18.75
CA GLN A 179 -26.25 4.84 17.54
C GLN A 179 -25.14 4.13 16.75
N VAL A 180 -24.44 3.22 17.42
CA VAL A 180 -23.42 2.35 16.81
C VAL A 180 -24.04 1.04 16.38
N GLU A 181 -23.86 0.71 15.11
CA GLU A 181 -24.14 -0.61 14.57
C GLU A 181 -22.83 -1.33 14.24
N TRP A 182 -22.81 -2.65 14.42
CA TRP A 182 -21.67 -3.51 14.12
C TRP A 182 -22.12 -4.65 13.23
N ILE A 183 -21.45 -4.81 12.09
CA ILE A 183 -21.63 -5.95 11.20
C ILE A 183 -20.30 -6.69 11.09
N GLU A 184 -20.34 -8.02 11.14
CA GLU A 184 -19.15 -8.85 11.04
C GLU A 184 -19.40 -10.16 10.30
N TYR A 185 -18.33 -10.66 9.69
CA TYR A 185 -18.24 -11.98 9.09
C TYR A 185 -16.96 -12.63 9.61
N HIS A 186 -17.07 -13.86 10.10
CA HIS A 186 -15.95 -14.63 10.58
C HIS A 186 -16.03 -16.07 10.07
N ASP A 187 -15.08 -16.43 9.23
CA ASP A 187 -14.82 -17.81 8.83
C ASP A 187 -13.60 -18.32 9.59
N LYS A 188 -13.86 -19.04 10.69
CA LYS A 188 -12.80 -19.63 11.53
C LYS A 188 -12.01 -20.71 10.80
N GLY A 189 -12.65 -21.44 9.87
CA GLY A 189 -12.01 -22.52 9.13
C GLY A 189 -11.02 -22.00 8.08
N GLN A 190 -11.30 -20.85 7.49
CA GLN A 190 -10.42 -20.18 6.53
C GLN A 190 -9.58 -19.05 7.14
N HIS A 191 -9.67 -18.82 8.46
CA HIS A 191 -9.02 -17.70 9.16
C HIS A 191 -9.29 -16.32 8.52
N ARG A 192 -10.51 -16.12 7.99
CA ARG A 192 -10.92 -14.85 7.39
C ARG A 192 -11.86 -14.11 8.34
N TYR A 193 -11.58 -12.84 8.55
CA TYR A 193 -12.40 -11.99 9.40
C TYR A 193 -12.63 -10.64 8.75
N ARG A 194 -13.85 -10.14 8.86
CA ARG A 194 -14.25 -8.83 8.35
C ARG A 194 -15.23 -8.20 9.31
N ALA A 195 -15.09 -6.91 9.54
CA ALA A 195 -16.10 -6.18 10.29
C ALA A 195 -16.17 -4.73 9.86
N ALA A 196 -17.31 -4.13 10.14
CA ALA A 196 -17.51 -2.70 9.98
C ALA A 196 -18.25 -2.11 11.18
N ARG A 197 -17.77 -0.94 11.60
CA ARG A 197 -18.44 -0.07 12.54
C ARG A 197 -19.18 1.00 11.76
N ILE A 198 -20.47 1.14 12.06
CA ILE A 198 -21.37 2.11 11.44
C ILE A 198 -21.88 3.01 12.56
N GLU A 199 -21.87 4.31 12.33
CA GLU A 199 -22.24 5.32 13.32
C GLU A 199 -23.22 6.30 12.68
N ASN A 200 -24.42 6.43 13.28
CA ASN A 200 -25.52 7.23 12.72
C ASN A 200 -25.86 6.84 11.26
N GLY A 201 -25.82 5.53 10.99
CA GLY A 201 -26.06 4.93 9.67
C GLY A 201 -24.97 5.21 8.62
N ARG A 202 -23.85 5.83 9.00
CA ARG A 202 -22.69 6.06 8.11
C ARG A 202 -21.55 5.10 8.44
N LEU A 203 -20.84 4.64 7.40
CA LEU A 203 -19.65 3.82 7.60
C LEU A 203 -18.56 4.62 8.32
N GLU A 204 -18.08 4.14 9.47
CA GLU A 204 -17.03 4.81 10.26
C GLU A 204 -15.68 4.08 10.19
N SER A 205 -15.69 2.75 10.21
CA SER A 205 -14.50 1.95 9.98
C SER A 205 -14.81 0.57 9.41
N VAL A 206 -13.86 0.00 8.67
CA VAL A 206 -13.89 -1.38 8.16
C VAL A 206 -12.54 -2.03 8.35
N ILE A 207 -12.52 -3.31 8.74
CA ILE A 207 -11.34 -4.15 8.85
C ILE A 207 -11.53 -5.43 8.04
N PHE A 208 -10.50 -5.85 7.33
CA PHE A 208 -10.45 -7.08 6.57
C PHE A 208 -9.16 -7.83 6.90
N ILE A 209 -9.29 -9.11 7.22
CA ILE A 209 -8.19 -10.00 7.62
C ILE A 209 -8.29 -11.30 6.82
N SER A 210 -7.13 -11.82 6.39
CA SER A 210 -6.98 -13.02 5.56
C SER A 210 -5.67 -13.73 5.90
N PRO A 211 -5.58 -15.07 5.80
CA PRO A 211 -4.30 -15.78 5.92
C PRO A 211 -3.37 -15.52 4.72
N ASP A 212 -3.94 -15.07 3.59
CA ASP A 212 -3.22 -14.79 2.35
C ASP A 212 -3.37 -13.31 1.93
N PRO A 213 -2.45 -12.76 1.12
CA PRO A 213 -2.45 -11.34 0.78
C PRO A 213 -3.55 -10.92 -0.21
N LYS A 214 -4.38 -11.86 -0.73
CA LYS A 214 -5.47 -11.56 -1.67
C LYS A 214 -6.67 -10.98 -0.93
N LEU A 215 -6.53 -9.72 -0.53
CA LEU A 215 -7.55 -8.92 0.13
C LEU A 215 -8.37 -8.12 -0.89
N PRO A 216 -9.65 -7.79 -0.60
CA PRO A 216 -10.48 -7.00 -1.50
C PRO A 216 -9.88 -5.64 -1.87
N GLU A 217 -10.15 -5.17 -3.09
CA GLU A 217 -9.75 -3.82 -3.52
C GLU A 217 -10.31 -2.73 -2.61
N ARG A 218 -9.56 -1.65 -2.42
CA ARG A 218 -9.92 -0.59 -1.45
C ARG A 218 -10.84 0.47 -2.04
N ASP A 219 -10.86 0.65 -3.36
CA ASP A 219 -11.50 1.83 -3.99
C ASP A 219 -13.01 1.87 -3.84
N TRP A 220 -13.69 0.74 -3.97
CA TRP A 220 -15.14 0.67 -3.76
C TRP A 220 -15.51 0.94 -2.30
N LEU A 221 -14.70 0.46 -1.34
CA LEU A 221 -14.87 0.77 0.07
C LEU A 221 -14.69 2.27 0.34
N LEU A 222 -13.66 2.89 -0.25
CA LEU A 222 -13.41 4.33 -0.13
C LEU A 222 -14.60 5.17 -0.64
N LYS A 223 -15.33 4.70 -1.66
CA LYS A 223 -16.58 5.34 -2.12
C LYS A 223 -17.67 5.30 -1.05
N LEU A 224 -17.85 4.17 -0.36
CA LEU A 224 -18.81 4.05 0.75
C LEU A 224 -18.52 5.02 1.91
N PHE A 225 -17.26 5.40 2.12
CA PHE A 225 -16.90 6.44 3.09
C PHE A 225 -17.19 7.87 2.61
N ALA A 226 -17.19 8.10 1.30
CA ALA A 226 -17.57 9.37 0.70
C ALA A 226 -19.09 9.56 0.67
N ASP A 227 -19.82 8.46 0.53
CA ASP A 227 -21.28 8.43 0.56
C ASP A 227 -21.83 8.73 1.96
N GLY A 228 -23.09 9.18 2.00
CA GLY A 228 -23.77 9.56 3.23
C GLY A 228 -24.21 8.34 4.05
N GLN A 229 -25.48 7.97 3.90
CA GLN A 229 -26.08 6.83 4.60
C GLN A 229 -25.73 5.52 3.90
N LEU A 230 -25.36 4.50 4.67
CA LEU A 230 -24.96 3.19 4.17
C LEU A 230 -26.19 2.31 3.93
N ALA A 231 -26.44 1.96 2.67
CA ALA A 231 -27.58 1.13 2.29
C ALA A 231 -27.39 -0.34 2.66
N GLU A 232 -28.49 -1.10 2.79
CA GLU A 232 -28.46 -2.54 3.10
C GLU A 232 -27.62 -3.37 2.13
N ARG A 233 -27.68 -3.04 0.83
CA ARG A 233 -26.84 -3.70 -0.18
C ARG A 233 -25.34 -3.50 0.06
N ASP A 234 -24.95 -2.34 0.58
CA ASP A 234 -23.55 -2.00 0.81
C ASP A 234 -23.04 -2.67 2.10
N ARG A 235 -23.93 -2.82 3.10
CA ARG A 235 -23.67 -3.65 4.29
C ARG A 235 -23.37 -5.10 3.89
N MET A 236 -24.16 -5.67 2.98
CA MET A 236 -23.91 -7.01 2.44
C MET A 236 -22.62 -7.09 1.61
N ALA A 237 -22.31 -6.07 0.81
CA ALA A 237 -21.07 -5.97 0.05
C ALA A 237 -19.82 -6.03 0.97
N ILE A 238 -19.86 -5.34 2.11
CA ILE A 238 -18.80 -5.39 3.13
C ILE A 238 -18.62 -6.81 3.69
N LEU A 239 -19.71 -7.48 4.07
CA LEU A 239 -19.65 -8.84 4.64
C LEU A 239 -19.10 -9.85 3.63
N THR A 240 -19.58 -9.79 2.39
CA THR A 240 -19.13 -10.65 1.29
C THR A 240 -17.74 -10.27 0.78
N GLY A 241 -17.25 -9.07 1.10
CA GLY A 241 -15.97 -8.53 0.68
C GLY A 241 -15.88 -8.29 -0.82
N LYS A 242 -17.03 -8.02 -1.45
CA LYS A 242 -17.15 -7.77 -2.89
C LYS A 242 -18.06 -6.57 -3.11
N PRO A 243 -17.73 -5.66 -4.04
CA PRO A 243 -18.60 -4.53 -4.35
C PRO A 243 -19.99 -5.03 -4.80
N ALA A 244 -21.02 -4.24 -4.50
CA ALA A 244 -22.35 -4.49 -5.05
C ALA A 244 -22.30 -4.36 -6.59
N THR A 245 -23.05 -5.22 -7.28
CA THR A 245 -23.10 -5.27 -8.75
C THR A 245 -23.35 -3.87 -9.34
N GLY A 246 -22.43 -3.38 -10.18
CA GLY A 246 -22.54 -2.09 -10.88
C GLY A 246 -21.65 -0.94 -10.39
N GLN A 247 -20.84 -1.11 -9.34
CA GLN A 247 -19.78 -0.14 -9.00
C GLN A 247 -18.54 -0.36 -9.89
N HIS A 248 -18.21 0.62 -10.74
CA HIS A 248 -16.98 0.60 -11.54
C HIS A 248 -15.75 0.76 -10.65
N ASP A 249 -14.85 -0.21 -10.69
CA ASP A 249 -13.57 -0.18 -10.01
C ASP A 249 -12.57 0.67 -10.81
N VAL A 250 -11.96 1.66 -10.16
CA VAL A 250 -11.02 2.59 -10.82
C VAL A 250 -9.57 2.17 -10.63
N GLY A 251 -9.27 1.30 -9.68
CA GLY A 251 -7.92 0.86 -9.32
C GLY A 251 -7.01 1.96 -8.75
N PRO A 252 -5.79 1.58 -8.29
CA PRO A 252 -4.83 2.50 -7.67
C PRO A 252 -4.60 3.77 -8.50
N ILE A 253 -4.49 4.92 -7.83
CA ILE A 253 -4.31 6.21 -8.52
C ILE A 253 -2.91 6.28 -9.16
N VAL A 254 -2.88 6.29 -10.49
CA VAL A 254 -1.67 6.47 -11.30
C VAL A 254 -1.39 7.96 -11.53
N CYS A 255 -2.41 8.73 -11.95
CA CYS A 255 -2.28 10.17 -12.16
C CYS A 255 -2.87 10.98 -11.00
N ALA A 256 -2.02 11.40 -10.06
CA ALA A 256 -2.44 12.21 -8.92
C ALA A 256 -2.95 13.62 -9.28
N CYS A 257 -2.60 14.17 -10.45
CA CYS A 257 -3.06 15.50 -10.89
C CYS A 257 -4.54 15.54 -11.21
N PHE A 258 -5.04 14.48 -11.85
CA PHE A 258 -6.43 14.39 -12.31
C PHE A 258 -7.22 13.25 -11.65
N GLY A 259 -6.59 12.49 -10.74
CA GLY A 259 -7.24 11.40 -10.02
C GLY A 259 -7.57 10.19 -10.90
N VAL A 260 -6.75 9.91 -11.92
CA VAL A 260 -6.98 8.78 -12.83
C VAL A 260 -6.36 7.52 -12.24
N GLY A 261 -7.18 6.48 -12.08
CA GLY A 261 -6.80 5.17 -11.55
C GLY A 261 -6.39 4.16 -12.63
N ARG A 262 -5.67 3.12 -12.21
CA ARG A 262 -5.09 2.09 -13.09
C ARG A 262 -6.14 1.35 -13.90
N ASN A 263 -7.28 0.96 -13.32
CA ASN A 263 -8.29 0.19 -14.04
C ASN A 263 -9.02 1.05 -15.07
N VAL A 264 -9.18 2.36 -14.82
CA VAL A 264 -9.68 3.31 -15.84
C VAL A 264 -8.71 3.38 -17.01
N LEU A 265 -7.40 3.47 -16.73
CA LEU A 265 -6.36 3.46 -17.77
C LEU A 265 -6.41 2.17 -18.58
N VAL A 266 -6.34 1.00 -17.92
CA VAL A 266 -6.38 -0.32 -18.57
C VAL A 266 -7.62 -0.47 -19.45
N ASN A 267 -8.81 -0.17 -18.92
CA ASN A 267 -10.05 -0.32 -19.68
C ASN A 267 -10.10 0.65 -20.87
N THR A 268 -9.71 1.91 -20.69
CA THR A 268 -9.73 2.91 -21.78
C THR A 268 -8.69 2.57 -22.86
N ILE A 269 -7.49 2.13 -22.46
CA ILE A 269 -6.44 1.68 -23.39
C ILE A 269 -6.94 0.50 -24.21
N ARG A 270 -7.56 -0.50 -23.55
CA ARG A 270 -8.08 -1.69 -24.22
C ARG A 270 -9.27 -1.38 -25.14
N GLU A 271 -10.23 -0.57 -24.68
CA GLU A 271 -11.41 -0.21 -25.46
C GLU A 271 -11.07 0.67 -26.67
N GLN A 272 -10.17 1.63 -26.51
CA GLN A 272 -9.83 2.61 -27.56
C GLN A 272 -8.51 2.33 -28.28
N HIS A 273 -7.82 1.24 -27.93
CA HIS A 273 -6.58 0.77 -28.56
C HIS A 273 -5.47 1.85 -28.53
N LEU A 274 -5.33 2.53 -27.39
CA LEU A 274 -4.39 3.64 -27.23
C LEU A 274 -2.96 3.11 -27.06
N THR A 275 -2.06 3.50 -27.95
CA THR A 275 -0.67 2.98 -27.98
C THR A 275 0.37 3.95 -27.43
N THR A 276 -0.01 5.18 -27.09
CA THR A 276 0.93 6.19 -26.58
C THR A 276 0.38 6.94 -25.37
N PRO A 277 1.25 7.41 -24.44
CA PRO A 277 0.82 8.25 -23.32
C PRO A 277 0.13 9.55 -23.75
N GLU A 278 0.51 10.10 -24.91
CA GLU A 278 -0.09 11.30 -25.46
C GLU A 278 -1.57 11.05 -25.82
N ALA A 279 -1.88 9.93 -26.48
CA ALA A 279 -3.25 9.54 -26.81
C ALA A 279 -4.08 9.26 -25.54
N VAL A 280 -3.48 8.62 -24.53
CA VAL A 280 -4.10 8.47 -23.19
C VAL A 280 -4.37 9.84 -22.55
N GLY A 281 -3.46 10.78 -22.71
CA GLY A 281 -3.57 12.15 -22.22
C GLY A 281 -4.70 12.94 -22.87
N GLU A 282 -4.97 12.74 -24.16
CA GLU A 282 -6.09 13.39 -24.85
C GLU A 282 -7.45 12.94 -24.29
N VAL A 283 -7.58 11.66 -23.94
CA VAL A 283 -8.84 11.07 -23.45
C VAL A 283 -9.04 11.29 -21.95
N LEU A 284 -8.03 10.97 -21.15
CA LEU A 284 -8.14 10.93 -19.68
C LEU A 284 -7.46 12.11 -18.99
N ARG A 285 -6.78 12.99 -19.73
CA ARG A 285 -5.91 14.06 -19.21
C ARG A 285 -4.70 13.56 -18.42
N ALA A 286 -4.58 12.27 -18.16
CA ALA A 286 -3.46 11.67 -17.45
C ALA A 286 -2.14 11.98 -18.18
N GLY A 287 -1.10 12.40 -17.45
CA GLY A 287 0.20 12.75 -18.03
C GLY A 287 0.33 14.16 -18.59
N THR A 288 -0.77 14.92 -18.76
CA THR A 288 -0.74 16.23 -19.45
C THR A 288 -0.38 17.44 -18.56
N ASN A 289 -0.46 17.32 -17.23
CA ASN A 289 -0.20 18.45 -16.32
C ASN A 289 1.26 18.50 -15.84
N CYS A 290 1.69 17.54 -15.03
CA CYS A 290 3.05 17.49 -14.50
C CYS A 290 3.94 16.44 -15.17
N GLY A 291 3.41 15.64 -16.10
CA GLY A 291 4.15 14.55 -16.78
C GLY A 291 4.56 13.37 -15.89
N SER A 292 4.32 13.44 -14.58
CA SER A 292 4.98 12.58 -13.61
C SER A 292 4.49 11.12 -13.60
N CYS A 293 3.31 10.85 -14.16
CA CYS A 293 2.75 9.51 -14.35
C CYS A 293 3.00 8.94 -15.75
N VAL A 294 3.68 9.67 -16.64
CA VAL A 294 3.93 9.22 -18.02
C VAL A 294 4.76 7.93 -18.10
N PRO A 295 5.81 7.71 -17.28
CA PRO A 295 6.55 6.44 -17.30
C PRO A 295 5.66 5.24 -16.97
N GLU A 296 4.89 5.34 -15.89
CA GLU A 296 3.96 4.30 -15.45
C GLU A 296 2.83 4.06 -16.46
N ILE A 297 2.33 5.12 -17.12
CA ILE A 297 1.37 4.97 -18.23
C ILE A 297 1.99 4.17 -19.39
N ARG A 298 3.29 4.35 -19.71
CA ARG A 298 3.96 3.54 -20.74
C ARG A 298 4.04 2.07 -20.35
N GLU A 299 4.36 1.79 -19.09
CA GLU A 299 4.39 0.42 -18.57
C GLU A 299 3.01 -0.24 -18.68
N ILE A 300 1.94 0.46 -18.27
CA ILE A 300 0.56 -0.04 -18.39
C ILE A 300 0.17 -0.28 -19.86
N ILE A 301 0.55 0.61 -20.78
CA ILE A 301 0.31 0.42 -22.22
C ILE A 301 1.02 -0.85 -22.71
N ALA A 302 2.29 -1.03 -22.34
CA ALA A 302 3.08 -2.19 -22.75
C ALA A 302 2.48 -3.49 -22.19
N GLU A 303 2.04 -3.50 -20.94
CA GLU A 303 1.35 -4.63 -20.31
C GLU A 303 0.04 -4.98 -21.03
N VAL A 304 -0.84 -3.99 -21.24
CA VAL A 304 -2.18 -4.22 -21.83
C VAL A 304 -2.10 -4.67 -23.29
N LEU A 305 -1.12 -4.18 -24.04
CA LEU A 305 -0.92 -4.55 -25.45
C LEU A 305 -0.09 -5.83 -25.60
N GLY A 306 0.79 -6.15 -24.64
CA GLY A 306 1.54 -7.40 -24.60
C GLY A 306 0.69 -8.62 -24.24
N ASP A 307 -0.38 -8.43 -23.45
CA ASP A 307 -1.35 -9.48 -23.11
C ASP A 307 -2.34 -9.83 -24.25
N ALA A 308 -2.25 -9.15 -25.40
CA ALA A 308 -3.14 -9.34 -26.56
C ALA A 308 -2.60 -10.33 -27.62
N GLU A 309 -1.41 -10.91 -27.41
CA GLU A 309 -0.80 -11.99 -28.21
C GLU A 309 -0.90 -13.36 -27.49
#